data_AF-A0A5C3KUX4-F1
#
_entry.id   AF-A0A5C3KUX4-F1
#
_cell.length_a   1.000
_cell.length_b   1.000
_cell.length_c   1.000
_cell.angle_alpha   90.00
_cell.angle_beta   90.00
_cell.angle_gamma   90.00
#
_symmetry.space_group_name_H-M   'P 1'
#
loop_
_entity.id
_entity.type
_entity.pdbx_description
1 polymer ?
#
loop_
_entity_poly.entity_id
_entity_poly.type
_entity_poly.pdbx_seq_one_letter_code
_entity_poly.pdbx_strand_id
1 'polypeptide(L)'
;MSESPTLPTSSRSTRPDHIGANPSQIIGKVVTHFRKSPTHPSVAIHFADGTCAQIRVDGYDPQYPGIPKALETDSYIQELFASPKAIDLKILDCAFITLSDKAFEKRKRGNTEPLSQTWDHHHQALVFKFANTNESPVKWHCIWASLQERDDTTGDCVFRSYEDVYLELHSRKKSKAKRQSRLR
;
A
#
# COMPACT_ATOMS: atom_id res chain seq x y z
N MET A 1 -44.24 33.33 -16.42
CA MET A 1 -43.67 32.10 -16.98
C MET A 1 -42.30 31.95 -16.35
N SER A 2 -42.16 31.05 -15.38
CA SER A 2 -40.97 30.93 -14.53
C SER A 2 -40.29 29.61 -14.88
N GLU A 3 -39.11 29.68 -15.50
CA GLU A 3 -38.27 28.51 -15.77
C GLU A 3 -37.23 28.39 -14.65
N SER A 4 -37.33 27.32 -13.89
CA SER A 4 -36.36 26.93 -12.86
C SER A 4 -35.14 26.28 -13.53
N PRO A 5 -33.89 26.65 -13.18
CA PRO A 5 -32.72 26.00 -13.73
C PRO A 5 -32.48 24.64 -13.04
N THR A 6 -32.48 23.59 -13.85
CA THR A 6 -32.16 22.21 -13.45
C THR A 6 -30.69 22.12 -13.06
N LEU A 7 -30.42 21.69 -11.82
CA LEU A 7 -29.06 21.40 -11.34
C LEU A 7 -28.43 20.27 -12.17
N PRO A 8 -27.14 20.35 -12.54
CA PRO A 8 -26.46 19.27 -13.24
C PRO A 8 -26.36 18.05 -12.32
N THR A 9 -26.96 16.96 -12.80
CA THR A 9 -26.94 15.63 -12.22
C THR A 9 -25.51 15.20 -11.93
N SER A 10 -25.27 14.80 -10.68
CA SER A 10 -24.07 14.15 -10.16
C SER A 10 -23.33 13.34 -11.23
N SER A 11 -22.14 13.80 -11.60
CA SER A 11 -21.22 13.03 -12.42
C SER A 11 -20.93 11.72 -11.69
N ARG A 12 -21.48 10.61 -12.20
CA ARG A 12 -21.06 9.27 -11.80
C ARG A 12 -19.55 9.22 -11.95
N SER A 13 -18.87 9.13 -10.82
CA SER A 13 -17.45 8.89 -10.72
C SER A 13 -17.13 7.58 -11.45
N THR A 14 -16.60 7.67 -12.67
CA THR A 14 -15.99 6.58 -13.43
C THR A 14 -14.65 6.22 -12.81
N ARG A 15 -14.64 5.84 -11.53
CA ARG A 15 -13.46 5.22 -10.96
C ARG A 15 -13.42 3.80 -11.51
N PRO A 16 -12.34 3.38 -12.20
CA PRO A 16 -12.13 1.96 -12.44
C PRO A 16 -12.26 1.25 -11.08
N ASP A 17 -12.92 0.08 -11.06
CA ASP A 17 -13.18 -0.70 -9.84
C ASP A 17 -11.86 -0.89 -9.08
N HIS A 18 -11.61 -0.04 -8.08
CA HIS A 18 -10.38 -0.12 -7.30
C HIS A 18 -10.37 -1.48 -6.61
N ILE A 19 -9.38 -2.29 -6.95
CA ILE A 19 -9.12 -3.56 -6.29
C ILE A 19 -8.87 -3.26 -4.81
N GLY A 20 -9.53 -4.02 -3.92
CA GLY A 20 -9.32 -3.93 -2.48
C GLY A 20 -10.38 -3.14 -1.70
N ALA A 21 -10.12 -3.03 -0.41
CA ALA A 21 -10.96 -2.42 0.60
C ALA A 21 -10.79 -0.89 0.63
N ASN A 22 -11.85 -0.19 1.05
CA ASN A 22 -11.79 1.26 1.24
C ASN A 22 -10.92 1.59 2.47
N PRO A 23 -9.90 2.48 2.36
CA PRO A 23 -9.05 2.90 3.47
C PRO A 23 -9.82 3.44 4.68
N SER A 24 -11.03 4.00 4.46
CA SER A 24 -11.89 4.48 5.54
C SER A 24 -12.27 3.40 6.55
N GLN A 25 -12.19 2.12 6.18
CA GLN A 25 -12.54 0.98 7.03
C GLN A 25 -11.50 0.71 8.13
N ILE A 26 -10.29 1.27 8.03
CA ILE A 26 -9.24 1.12 9.05
C ILE A 26 -9.00 2.42 9.84
N ILE A 27 -9.65 3.52 9.47
CA ILE A 27 -9.62 4.78 10.24
C ILE A 27 -10.18 4.55 11.65
N GLY A 28 -9.51 5.10 12.65
CA GLY A 28 -9.85 4.97 14.05
C GLY A 28 -9.38 3.68 14.71
N LYS A 29 -8.93 2.69 13.93
CA LYS A 29 -8.32 1.47 14.48
C LYS A 29 -6.96 1.78 15.11
N VAL A 30 -6.62 0.99 16.11
CA VAL A 30 -5.31 1.01 16.77
C VAL A 30 -4.45 -0.09 16.18
N VAL A 31 -3.34 0.28 15.56
CA VAL A 31 -2.34 -0.67 15.09
C VAL A 31 -1.53 -1.18 16.27
N THR A 32 -1.40 -2.51 16.34
CA THR A 32 -0.56 -3.19 17.32
C THR A 32 0.76 -3.65 16.73
N HIS A 33 0.78 -3.97 15.43
CA HIS A 33 1.99 -4.45 14.77
C HIS A 33 1.92 -4.25 13.26
N PHE A 34 3.04 -3.87 12.65
CA PHE A 34 3.26 -3.98 11.21
C PHE A 34 4.21 -5.15 10.95
N ARG A 35 3.91 -5.96 9.94
CA ARG A 35 4.77 -7.08 9.54
C ARG A 35 4.99 -7.06 8.05
N LYS A 36 6.19 -6.66 7.63
CA LYS A 36 6.64 -6.81 6.24
C LYS A 36 6.88 -8.29 5.94
N SER A 37 6.36 -8.78 4.83
CA SER A 37 6.65 -10.13 4.37
C SER A 37 8.11 -10.23 3.90
N PRO A 38 8.85 -11.30 4.27
CA PRO A 38 10.23 -11.49 3.82
C PRO A 38 10.32 -11.99 2.37
N THR A 39 9.24 -12.57 1.83
CA THR A 39 9.24 -13.25 0.52
C THR A 39 8.35 -12.57 -0.52
N HIS A 40 7.44 -11.69 -0.10
CA HIS A 40 6.45 -11.07 -0.97
C HIS A 40 6.38 -9.56 -0.72
N PRO A 41 6.08 -8.74 -1.74
CA PRO A 41 5.87 -7.30 -1.60
C PRO A 41 4.53 -7.03 -0.91
N SER A 42 4.45 -7.32 0.38
CA SER A 42 3.24 -7.10 1.17
C SER A 42 3.57 -6.76 2.62
N VAL A 43 2.68 -6.01 3.25
CA VAL A 43 2.76 -5.63 4.66
C VAL A 43 1.45 -5.96 5.33
N ALA A 44 1.49 -6.76 6.39
CA ALA A 44 0.33 -7.00 7.24
C ALA A 44 0.25 -5.94 8.35
N ILE A 45 -0.96 -5.48 8.63
CA ILE A 45 -1.30 -4.53 9.69
C ILE A 45 -2.22 -5.24 10.67
N HIS A 46 -1.76 -5.43 11.90
CA HIS A 46 -2.54 -6.04 12.96
C HIS A 46 -3.17 -4.96 13.83
N PHE A 47 -4.46 -5.13 14.15
CA PHE A 47 -5.21 -4.17 14.95
C PHE A 47 -5.55 -4.71 16.34
N ALA A 48 -5.75 -3.81 17.30
CA ALA A 48 -6.09 -4.13 18.69
C ALA A 48 -7.45 -4.86 18.83
N ASP A 49 -8.37 -4.66 17.88
CA ASP A 49 -9.66 -5.36 17.83
C ASP A 49 -9.55 -6.82 17.31
N GLY A 50 -8.32 -7.29 17.04
CA GLY A 50 -8.03 -8.63 16.55
C GLY A 50 -8.26 -8.82 15.05
N THR A 51 -8.66 -7.78 14.32
CA THR A 51 -8.71 -7.78 12.86
C THR A 51 -7.32 -7.55 12.25
N CYS A 52 -7.17 -7.90 10.98
CA CYS A 52 -5.93 -7.69 10.24
C CYS A 52 -6.26 -7.12 8.86
N ALA A 53 -5.37 -6.27 8.34
CA ALA A 53 -5.37 -5.85 6.95
C ALA A 53 -4.02 -6.16 6.31
N GLN A 54 -3.96 -6.20 4.99
CA GLN A 54 -2.73 -6.38 4.24
C GLN A 54 -2.65 -5.35 3.12
N ILE A 55 -1.51 -4.68 3.04
CA ILE A 55 -1.15 -3.85 1.88
C ILE A 55 -0.49 -4.78 0.87
N ARG A 56 -0.97 -4.76 -0.36
CA ARG A 56 -0.53 -5.63 -1.45
C ARG A 56 -0.27 -4.80 -2.70
N VAL A 57 0.53 -5.37 -3.61
CA VAL A 57 0.85 -4.78 -4.91
C VAL A 57 -0.06 -5.40 -5.95
N ASP A 58 -0.69 -4.55 -6.76
CA ASP A 58 -1.51 -5.00 -7.88
C ASP A 58 -0.67 -5.77 -8.91
N GLY A 59 -1.28 -6.76 -9.57
CA GLY A 59 -0.61 -7.62 -10.53
C GLY A 59 0.48 -8.56 -9.96
N TYR A 60 0.75 -8.55 -8.65
CA TYR A 60 1.72 -9.47 -8.05
C TYR A 60 1.13 -10.86 -7.79
N ASP A 61 1.66 -11.85 -8.52
CA ASP A 61 1.41 -13.27 -8.28
C ASP A 61 2.64 -13.95 -7.67
N PRO A 62 2.54 -14.54 -6.45
CA PRO A 62 3.61 -15.35 -5.85
C PRO A 62 4.10 -16.51 -6.73
N GLN A 63 3.26 -17.07 -7.60
CA GLN A 63 3.64 -18.16 -8.52
C GLN A 63 4.46 -17.65 -9.71
N TYR A 64 4.27 -16.39 -10.10
CA TYR A 64 4.93 -15.75 -11.23
C TYR A 64 5.46 -14.36 -10.83
N PRO A 65 6.48 -14.29 -9.95
CA PRO A 65 6.88 -13.03 -9.32
C PRO A 65 7.39 -11.97 -10.32
N GLY A 66 7.93 -12.40 -11.46
CA GLY A 66 8.44 -11.53 -12.52
C GLY A 66 9.59 -10.64 -12.04
N ILE A 67 9.59 -9.38 -12.49
CA ILE A 67 10.54 -8.36 -12.03
C ILE A 67 10.34 -8.14 -10.52
N PRO A 68 11.44 -8.10 -9.71
CA PRO A 68 11.35 -7.85 -8.28
C PRO A 68 10.55 -6.61 -7.96
N LYS A 69 9.54 -6.78 -7.10
CA LYS A 69 8.71 -5.70 -6.59
C LYS A 69 9.01 -5.50 -5.11
N ALA A 70 9.02 -4.26 -4.66
CA ALA A 70 9.22 -3.92 -3.26
C ALA A 70 8.20 -2.87 -2.82
N LEU A 71 7.71 -3.00 -1.59
CA LEU A 71 7.04 -1.91 -0.91
C LEU A 71 8.09 -0.98 -0.30
N GLU A 72 7.99 0.30 -0.68
CA GLU A 72 8.78 1.42 -0.20
C GLU A 72 7.92 2.34 0.69
N THR A 73 8.58 3.07 1.57
CA THR A 73 7.94 3.93 2.56
C THR A 73 8.95 4.92 3.15
N ASP A 74 8.49 5.90 3.92
CA ASP A 74 9.36 6.76 4.71
C ASP A 74 10.04 6.04 5.89
N SER A 75 11.05 6.70 6.47
CA SER A 75 11.86 6.15 7.56
C SER A 75 11.04 5.79 8.81
N TYR A 76 9.99 6.55 9.12
CA TYR A 76 9.18 6.32 10.31
C TYR A 76 8.44 4.98 10.22
N ILE A 77 7.76 4.73 9.10
CA ILE A 77 7.09 3.43 8.88
C ILE A 77 8.13 2.30 8.77
N GLN A 78 9.29 2.56 8.15
CA GLN A 78 10.35 1.55 8.04
C GLN A 78 10.84 1.11 9.43
N GLU A 79 10.95 2.02 10.39
CA GLU A 79 11.23 1.70 11.80
C GLU A 79 10.12 0.87 12.43
N LEU A 80 8.85 1.17 12.14
CA LEU A 80 7.72 0.37 12.60
C LEU A 80 7.77 -1.06 12.04
N PHE A 81 8.25 -1.26 10.81
CA PHE A 81 8.44 -2.60 10.22
C PHE A 81 9.56 -3.38 10.90
N ALA A 82 10.60 -2.70 11.37
CA ALA A 82 11.74 -3.31 12.04
C ALA A 82 11.48 -3.58 13.53
N SER A 83 10.52 -2.88 14.15
CA SER A 83 10.23 -2.99 15.57
C SER A 83 9.48 -4.29 15.91
N PRO A 84 10.06 -5.18 16.74
CA PRO A 84 9.35 -6.36 17.23
C PRO A 84 8.35 -6.01 18.34
N LYS A 85 8.35 -4.77 18.84
CA LYS A 85 7.50 -4.36 19.96
C LYS A 85 6.09 -4.08 19.47
N ALA A 86 5.11 -4.43 20.31
CA ALA A 86 3.75 -3.97 20.12
C ALA A 86 3.72 -2.44 20.19
N ILE A 87 3.05 -1.83 19.22
CA ILE A 87 2.80 -0.40 19.16
C ILE A 87 1.36 -0.12 19.57
N ASP A 88 1.06 1.11 19.98
CA ASP A 88 -0.31 1.58 20.19
C ASP A 88 -0.47 2.85 19.34
N LEU A 89 -0.70 2.63 18.05
CA LEU A 89 -0.69 3.69 17.06
C LEU A 89 -2.06 3.79 16.40
N LYS A 90 -2.83 4.80 16.79
CA LYS A 90 -4.18 5.01 16.23
C LYS A 90 -4.09 5.64 14.85
N ILE A 91 -4.77 5.04 13.87
CA ILE A 91 -4.95 5.64 12.55
C ILE A 91 -5.96 6.78 12.66
N LEU A 92 -5.51 8.02 12.49
CA LEU A 92 -6.36 9.20 12.42
C LEU A 92 -7.01 9.33 11.05
N ASP A 93 -6.25 9.01 10.00
CA ASP A 93 -6.72 9.12 8.64
C ASP A 93 -5.97 8.14 7.74
N CYS A 94 -6.61 7.71 6.66
CA CYS A 94 -6.05 6.78 5.69
C CYS A 94 -6.74 6.96 4.34
N ALA A 95 -5.94 7.04 3.27
CA ALA A 95 -6.47 7.27 1.94
C ALA A 95 -5.55 6.65 0.87
N PHE A 96 -6.13 6.40 -0.30
CA PHE A 96 -5.36 6.22 -1.51
C PHE A 96 -5.06 7.58 -2.14
N ILE A 97 -3.84 7.75 -2.62
CA ILE A 97 -3.42 8.91 -3.41
C ILE A 97 -2.76 8.43 -4.69
N THR A 98 -2.74 9.29 -5.71
CA THR A 98 -1.97 9.07 -6.92
C THR A 98 -0.65 9.81 -6.80
N LEU A 99 0.46 9.07 -6.95
CA LEU A 99 1.80 9.62 -7.08
C LEU A 99 2.15 9.77 -8.56
N SER A 100 3.11 10.65 -8.85
CA SER A 100 3.63 10.89 -10.19
C SER A 100 5.14 10.85 -10.11
N ASP A 101 5.72 9.77 -10.60
CA ASP A 101 7.16 9.51 -10.51
C ASP A 101 7.79 9.30 -11.90
N LYS A 102 9.11 9.44 -11.98
CA LYS A 102 9.88 9.15 -13.20
C LYS A 102 10.34 7.70 -13.20
N ALA A 103 9.77 6.91 -14.10
CA ALA A 103 10.23 5.57 -14.42
C ALA A 103 11.32 5.62 -15.51
N PHE A 104 12.15 4.58 -15.59
CA PHE A 104 13.20 4.52 -16.59
C PHE A 104 13.61 3.09 -16.97
N GLU A 105 14.23 2.98 -18.14
CA GLU A 105 14.90 1.79 -18.64
C GLU A 105 16.23 2.18 -19.30
N LYS A 106 17.30 1.44 -18.99
CA LYS A 106 18.63 1.57 -19.58
C LYS A 106 18.93 0.32 -20.38
N ARG A 107 18.87 0.42 -21.71
CA ARG A 107 19.21 -0.71 -22.60
C ARG A 107 20.68 -0.62 -23.00
N LYS A 108 21.43 -1.69 -22.72
CA LYS A 108 22.75 -1.90 -23.32
C LYS A 108 22.56 -2.49 -24.72
N ARG A 109 22.89 -1.75 -25.77
CA ARG A 109 22.83 -2.23 -27.15
C ARG A 109 24.26 -2.40 -27.69
N GLY A 110 24.87 -3.56 -27.44
CA GLY A 110 26.24 -3.86 -27.90
C GLY A 110 27.29 -2.85 -27.38
N ASN A 111 28.29 -2.53 -28.20
CA ASN A 111 29.38 -1.58 -27.89
C ASN A 111 28.98 -0.09 -28.04
N THR A 112 27.70 0.24 -28.09
CA THR A 112 27.24 1.63 -28.23
C THR A 112 26.76 2.17 -26.89
N GLU A 113 26.86 3.50 -26.70
CA GLU A 113 26.39 4.21 -25.51
C GLU A 113 24.98 3.74 -25.09
N PRO A 114 24.73 3.57 -23.77
CA PRO A 114 23.47 3.05 -23.27
C PRO A 114 22.31 3.99 -23.63
N LEU A 115 21.30 3.44 -24.30
CA LEU A 115 20.05 4.16 -24.54
C LEU A 115 19.26 4.17 -23.25
N SER A 116 19.06 5.36 -22.68
CA SER A 116 18.20 5.57 -21.53
C SER A 116 16.87 6.17 -21.98
N GLN A 117 15.78 5.54 -21.58
CA GLN A 117 14.42 6.03 -21.77
C GLN A 117 13.83 6.35 -20.40
N THR A 118 13.12 7.46 -20.30
CA THR A 118 12.40 7.87 -19.09
C THR A 118 10.97 8.25 -19.43
N TRP A 119 10.04 8.03 -18.51
CA TRP A 119 8.64 8.41 -18.67
C TRP A 119 8.00 8.73 -17.32
N ASP A 120 6.92 9.52 -17.34
CA ASP A 120 6.09 9.74 -16.17
C ASP A 120 5.20 8.53 -15.92
N HIS A 121 5.17 8.07 -14.68
CA HIS A 121 4.35 6.95 -14.24
C HIS A 121 3.45 7.42 -13.09
N HIS A 122 2.14 7.35 -13.31
CA HIS A 122 1.14 7.57 -12.28
C HIS A 122 0.76 6.25 -11.63
N HIS A 123 0.91 6.16 -10.30
CA HIS A 123 0.59 4.95 -9.55
C HIS A 123 -0.09 5.28 -8.24
N GLN A 124 -0.82 4.32 -7.70
CA GLN A 124 -1.55 4.44 -6.46
C GLN A 124 -0.68 4.07 -5.25
N ALA A 125 -0.64 4.97 -4.27
CA ALA A 125 -0.03 4.74 -2.97
C ALA A 125 -1.09 4.79 -1.85
N LEU A 126 -0.78 4.15 -0.73
CA LEU A 126 -1.60 4.22 0.48
C LEU A 126 -0.93 5.13 1.51
N VAL A 127 -1.66 6.12 1.99
CA VAL A 127 -1.17 7.06 3.00
C VAL A 127 -1.89 6.90 4.33
N PHE A 128 -1.15 7.16 5.40
CA PHE A 128 -1.60 7.09 6.78
C PHE A 128 -1.29 8.37 7.53
N LYS A 129 -2.18 8.69 8.46
CA LYS A 129 -1.96 9.70 9.49
C LYS A 129 -2.16 9.04 10.85
N PHE A 130 -1.19 9.18 11.75
CA PHE A 130 -1.25 8.53 13.06
C PHE A 130 -1.42 9.52 14.21
N ALA A 131 -2.14 9.12 15.24
CA ALA A 131 -2.15 9.83 16.51
C ALA A 131 -0.87 9.44 17.24
N ASN A 132 -0.10 10.40 17.75
CA ASN A 132 1.07 10.15 18.59
C ASN A 132 2.41 9.90 17.86
N THR A 133 2.62 10.55 16.71
CA THR A 133 3.98 11.05 16.45
C THR A 133 4.13 12.28 17.35
N ASN A 134 5.22 12.45 18.11
CA ASN A 134 5.47 13.68 18.88
C ASN A 134 5.70 14.92 17.97
N GLU A 135 5.20 14.85 16.73
CA GLU A 135 5.37 15.80 15.64
C GLU A 135 4.09 16.62 15.52
N SER A 136 4.25 17.94 15.59
CA SER A 136 3.21 18.91 15.27
C SER A 136 3.71 19.76 14.10
N PRO A 137 2.99 19.79 12.96
CA PRO A 137 1.73 19.10 12.67
C PRO A 137 1.91 17.60 12.43
N VAL A 138 0.83 16.83 12.64
CA VAL A 138 0.81 15.40 12.34
C VAL A 138 1.05 15.16 10.85
N LYS A 139 2.12 14.41 10.55
CA LYS A 139 2.61 14.11 9.20
C LYS A 139 1.84 12.95 8.55
N TRP A 140 1.79 12.99 7.22
CA TRP A 140 1.34 11.86 6.40
C TRP A 140 2.51 10.93 6.08
N HIS A 141 2.27 9.64 6.20
CA HIS A 141 3.21 8.59 5.86
C HIS A 141 2.71 7.81 4.66
N CYS A 142 3.58 7.53 3.70
CA CYS A 142 3.19 6.96 2.42
C CYS A 142 3.84 5.59 2.21
N ILE A 143 3.06 4.63 1.72
CA ILE A 143 3.53 3.31 1.28
C ILE A 143 3.16 3.15 -0.18
N TRP A 144 4.15 2.83 -1.01
CA TRP A 144 3.97 2.61 -2.45
C TRP A 144 4.78 1.40 -2.93
N ALA A 145 4.55 0.96 -4.15
CA ALA A 145 5.28 -0.14 -4.76
C ALA A 145 6.22 0.34 -5.85
N SER A 146 7.41 -0.24 -5.88
CA SER A 146 8.36 -0.09 -6.98
C SER A 146 8.73 -1.45 -7.55
N LEU A 147 9.13 -1.43 -8.80
CA LEU A 147 9.77 -2.54 -9.48
C LEU A 147 11.15 -2.12 -9.85
N GLN A 148 12.11 -2.99 -9.59
CA GLN A 148 13.49 -2.71 -9.89
C GLN A 148 14.18 -3.93 -10.48
N GLU A 149 14.85 -3.71 -11.61
CA GLU A 149 15.81 -4.64 -12.16
C GLU A 149 17.21 -4.06 -12.02
N ARG A 150 18.16 -4.91 -11.60
CA ARG A 150 19.56 -4.56 -11.46
C ARG A 150 20.38 -5.44 -12.40
N ASP A 151 21.40 -4.85 -13.01
CA ASP A 151 22.37 -5.59 -13.82
C ASP A 151 23.22 -6.46 -12.91
N ASP A 152 23.20 -7.78 -13.12
CA ASP A 152 23.86 -8.75 -12.23
C ASP A 152 25.38 -8.57 -12.15
N THR A 153 26.00 -7.95 -13.16
CA THR A 153 27.45 -7.77 -13.23
C THR A 153 27.90 -6.52 -12.47
N THR A 154 27.15 -5.43 -12.62
CA THR A 154 27.51 -4.10 -12.08
C THR A 154 26.76 -3.75 -10.80
N GLY A 155 25.61 -4.38 -10.54
CA GLY A 155 24.67 -4.04 -9.47
C GLY A 155 23.84 -2.79 -9.75
N ASP A 156 24.04 -2.15 -10.90
CA ASP A 156 23.38 -0.91 -11.27
C ASP A 156 21.89 -1.13 -11.56
N CYS A 157 21.06 -0.16 -11.16
CA CYS A 157 19.67 -0.15 -11.54
C CYS A 157 19.53 0.14 -13.05
N VAL A 158 19.03 -0.85 -13.80
CA VAL A 158 18.80 -0.74 -15.24
C VAL A 158 17.34 -0.50 -15.59
N PHE A 159 16.42 -0.86 -14.72
CA PHE A 159 15.00 -0.59 -14.90
C PHE A 159 14.36 -0.22 -13.56
N ARG A 160 13.55 0.83 -13.57
CA ARG A 160 12.66 1.16 -12.45
C ARG A 160 11.30 1.59 -12.96
N SER A 161 10.26 0.98 -12.41
CA SER A 161 8.87 1.39 -12.59
C SER A 161 8.11 1.26 -11.28
N TYR A 162 6.81 1.52 -11.31
CA TYR A 162 5.94 1.60 -10.14
C TYR A 162 4.67 0.80 -10.40
N GLU A 163 4.00 0.37 -9.34
CA GLU A 163 2.72 -0.35 -9.40
C GLU A 163 1.77 0.17 -8.34
N ASP A 164 0.49 -0.06 -8.58
CA ASP A 164 -0.55 0.32 -7.65
C ASP A 164 -0.51 -0.55 -6.39
N VAL A 165 -0.73 0.06 -5.23
CA VAL A 165 -1.01 -0.69 -4.00
C VAL A 165 -2.50 -0.71 -3.71
N TYR A 166 -2.94 -1.81 -3.08
CA TYR A 166 -4.29 -1.93 -2.56
C TYR A 166 -4.30 -2.50 -1.15
N LEU A 167 -5.45 -2.31 -0.47
CA LEU A 167 -5.70 -2.77 0.89
C LEU A 167 -6.59 -4.01 0.84
N GLU A 168 -6.25 -5.06 1.55
CA GLU A 168 -7.07 -6.26 1.71
C GLU A 168 -7.43 -6.43 3.18
N LEU A 169 -8.71 -6.66 3.51
CA LEU A 169 -9.15 -6.87 4.89
C LEU A 169 -9.28 -8.36 5.19
N HIS A 170 -8.63 -8.82 6.25
CA HIS A 170 -8.75 -10.18 6.76
C HIS A 170 -9.60 -10.18 8.03
N SER A 171 -10.86 -10.58 7.90
CA SER A 171 -11.66 -10.90 9.08
C SER A 171 -11.27 -12.28 9.60
N ARG A 172 -10.91 -12.38 10.88
CA ARG A 172 -10.94 -13.69 11.55
C ARG A 172 -12.39 -14.13 11.59
N LYS A 173 -12.74 -15.23 10.90
CA LYS A 173 -14.01 -15.92 11.16
C LYS A 173 -14.04 -16.21 12.65
N LYS A 174 -14.96 -15.59 13.41
CA LYS A 174 -15.16 -15.90 14.84
C LYS A 174 -15.35 -17.41 14.92
N SER A 175 -14.38 -18.15 15.46
CA SER A 175 -14.58 -19.56 15.72
C SER A 175 -15.76 -19.63 16.69
N LYS A 176 -16.81 -20.37 16.32
CA LYS A 176 -17.94 -20.60 17.23
C LYS A 176 -17.34 -21.29 18.45
N ALA A 177 -17.17 -20.54 19.54
CA ALA A 177 -16.81 -21.10 20.83
C ALA A 177 -17.81 -22.23 21.10
N LYS A 178 -17.31 -23.47 21.11
CA LYS A 178 -18.08 -24.66 21.41
C LYS A 178 -18.57 -24.48 22.84
N ARG A 179 -19.81 -23.99 22.99
CA ARG A 179 -20.53 -23.86 24.25
C ARG A 179 -20.68 -25.27 24.81
N GLN A 180 -19.68 -25.73 25.58
CA GLN A 180 -19.87 -26.84 26.49
C GLN A 180 -20.84 -26.35 27.56
N SER A 181 -22.13 -26.54 27.28
CA SER A 181 -23.14 -26.54 28.32
C SER A 181 -22.81 -27.68 29.27
N ARG A 182 -22.44 -27.32 30.49
CA ARG A 182 -22.59 -28.20 31.65
C ARG A 182 -24.02 -28.76 31.66
N LEU A 183 -24.13 -30.08 31.62
CA LEU A 183 -25.23 -30.88 32.19
C LEU A 183 -24.49 -32.04 32.87
N ARG A 184 -24.28 -31.87 34.18
CA ARG A 184 -24.90 -32.64 35.26
C ARG A 184 -24.26 -34.01 35.42
#